data_AF-A0A2K6U4C3-F1
#
_entry.id   AF-A0A2K6U4C3-F1
#
_cell.length_a   1.000
_cell.length_b   1.000
_cell.length_c   1.000
_cell.angle_alpha   90.00
_cell.angle_beta   90.00
_cell.angle_gamma   90.00
#
_symmetry.space_group_name_H-M   'P 1'
#
loop_
_entity.id
_entity.type
_entity.pdbx_description
1 polymer ?
#
loop_
_entity_poly.entity_id
_entity_poly.type
_entity_poly.pdbx_seq_one_letter_code
_entity_poly.pdbx_strand_id
1 'polypeptide(L)'
;MKLLRGFVFLLVLYLLHRSNTSFVRLNNNGFEDIIIVIDPSVPEDEKIIERIQDMLTTASTYLFEATEKRFFFKNVSILVPENWKENPQYKRPKYENYKHADVIVAPPTLPGRDEPYTKQFTECGEKGEHIHFTPDFLLGKKQNEYGPSGRLFVHEWAHLRWGVFDEYNEDQPFYSAKSKKIEATRCSTGISGINRVFTCQGGSCLTRTCRVDSTTKLYEKDCQFFPDKVQTEKASIMFMQSIDSVVEFCNEKNHNQEAPSLQNIKCNFRSTWEVISNSEDFKNTIPMVTSPPSPVFSLLKISQRIVCLVLDKSGSMGGYNRLNRMNQAAKQFLLQTVENGSWVGMVHFDSTATIINKLIQVISSNERNTLLEKLPTYAQGGTSICSGIKSAFQVIGELYSQLDGSEIVLLTDGEDNTASSCIDEVKQSGAIVHFIALGKDADEAVIEMSNITGGSHFYASDEAQNNGLIDAFGALTSGNADISQKSLQLESKGLTLSSNDWMNDTVIIDSTVGKDTFFLITWDSLPPSISLWDPSGTIMGNFTVDAASKMAYLSIPGTAKVSNQLLDFLTTFLKI
;
A
#
# COMPACT_ATOMS: atom_id res chain seq x y z
N MET A 1 -47.41 10.68 15.61
CA MET A 1 -46.02 11.22 15.66
C MET A 1 -45.04 10.05 15.55
N LYS A 2 -44.75 9.63 14.31
CA LYS A 2 -43.72 8.65 13.96
C LYS A 2 -42.86 9.34 12.93
N LEU A 3 -41.62 9.71 13.28
CA LEU A 3 -40.51 10.14 12.41
C LEU A 3 -39.33 10.45 13.35
N LEU A 4 -38.10 10.18 12.91
CA LEU A 4 -36.82 10.19 13.65
C LEU A 4 -36.43 8.91 14.39
N ARG A 5 -36.33 7.79 13.65
CA ARG A 5 -35.36 6.72 13.95
C ARG A 5 -34.82 6.20 12.61
N GLY A 6 -33.80 6.86 12.09
CA GLY A 6 -33.18 6.46 10.84
C GLY A 6 -32.31 7.57 10.28
N PHE A 7 -31.24 7.96 10.99
CA PHE A 7 -30.20 8.85 10.45
C PHE A 7 -28.85 8.77 11.18
N VAL A 8 -28.55 7.68 11.89
CA VAL A 8 -27.23 7.51 12.56
C VAL A 8 -26.35 6.43 11.90
N PHE A 9 -26.90 5.60 11.00
CA PHE A 9 -26.13 4.54 10.33
C PHE A 9 -25.45 4.95 9.01
N LEU A 10 -25.50 6.23 8.63
CA LEU A 10 -24.90 6.74 7.38
C LEU A 10 -23.67 7.65 7.60
N LEU A 11 -23.27 7.92 8.85
CA LEU A 11 -22.09 8.72 9.17
C LEU A 11 -20.85 7.90 9.59
N VAL A 12 -21.00 6.58 9.80
CA VAL A 12 -19.85 5.71 10.15
C VAL A 12 -19.09 5.21 8.92
N LEU A 13 -19.67 5.33 7.72
CA LEU A 13 -18.97 5.10 6.44
C LEU A 13 -18.12 6.30 5.97
N TYR A 14 -18.22 7.46 6.64
CA TYR A 14 -17.39 8.63 6.37
C TYR A 14 -16.04 8.63 7.12
N LEU A 15 -15.77 7.59 7.92
CA LEU A 15 -14.50 7.37 8.62
C LEU A 15 -13.79 6.09 8.14
N LEU A 16 -14.04 5.65 6.90
CA LEU A 16 -12.94 5.05 6.15
C LEU A 16 -11.92 6.18 5.99
N HIS A 17 -10.89 6.17 6.86
CA HIS A 17 -9.67 6.93 6.61
C HIS A 17 -9.37 6.79 5.12
N ARG A 18 -9.46 7.89 4.37
CA ARG A 18 -8.85 7.99 3.05
C ARG A 18 -7.39 7.64 3.28
N SER A 19 -7.05 6.39 3.05
CA SER A 19 -5.69 5.90 3.18
C SER A 19 -4.91 6.57 2.07
N ASN A 20 -4.40 7.78 2.33
CA ASN A 20 -3.35 8.38 1.52
C ASN A 20 -2.13 7.47 1.67
N THR A 21 -2.05 6.46 0.81
CA THR A 21 -0.91 5.55 0.71
C THR A 21 0.31 6.28 0.18
N SER A 22 0.12 7.25 -0.72
CA SER A 22 1.23 8.01 -1.30
C SER A 22 1.83 9.02 -0.32
N PHE A 23 3.16 9.07 -0.26
CA PHE A 23 3.91 10.10 0.45
C PHE A 23 4.15 11.38 -0.36
N VAL A 24 3.71 11.41 -1.63
CA VAL A 24 4.01 12.52 -2.55
C VAL A 24 3.50 13.84 -2.05
N ARG A 25 4.43 14.77 -1.87
CA ARG A 25 4.19 16.15 -1.47
C ARG A 25 4.56 17.10 -2.59
N LEU A 26 3.93 18.27 -2.60
CA LEU A 26 4.26 19.33 -3.53
C LEU A 26 4.96 20.45 -2.76
N ASN A 27 6.19 20.75 -3.13
CA ASN A 27 7.02 21.74 -2.45
C ASN A 27 7.72 22.63 -3.47
N ASN A 28 7.42 23.93 -3.44
CA ASN A 28 7.94 24.91 -4.41
C ASN A 28 7.83 24.37 -5.85
N ASN A 29 6.61 24.02 -6.25
CA ASN A 29 6.29 23.53 -7.61
C ASN A 29 6.81 22.12 -7.97
N GLY A 30 7.70 21.54 -7.16
CA GLY A 30 8.24 20.21 -7.39
C GLY A 30 7.54 19.13 -6.58
N PHE A 31 7.17 18.02 -7.22
CA PHE A 31 6.72 16.82 -6.53
C PHE A 31 7.92 16.11 -5.89
N GLU A 32 7.84 15.90 -4.58
CA GLU A 32 8.84 15.25 -3.73
C GLU A 32 8.27 13.94 -3.15
N ASP A 33 9.17 13.08 -2.67
CA ASP A 33 8.85 11.81 -2.01
C ASP A 33 8.07 10.82 -2.90
N ILE A 34 8.37 10.81 -4.21
CA ILE A 34 7.81 9.84 -5.16
C ILE A 34 8.53 8.50 -5.00
N ILE A 35 7.76 7.43 -4.85
CA ILE A 35 8.28 6.09 -4.66
C ILE A 35 7.98 5.22 -5.87
N ILE A 36 9.04 4.74 -6.52
CA ILE A 36 8.98 3.72 -7.56
C ILE A 36 9.53 2.42 -7.02
N VAL A 37 8.76 1.35 -7.10
CA VAL A 37 9.18 0.03 -6.60
C VAL A 37 9.32 -0.94 -7.76
N ILE A 38 10.44 -1.65 -7.79
CA ILE A 38 10.63 -2.80 -8.68
C ILE A 38 10.21 -4.05 -7.92
N ASP A 39 9.37 -4.87 -8.52
CA ASP A 39 8.89 -6.11 -7.93
C ASP A 39 9.99 -7.20 -7.94
N PRO A 40 10.12 -8.04 -6.91
CA PRO A 40 11.15 -9.08 -6.86
C PRO A 40 11.05 -10.13 -7.98
N SER A 41 9.88 -10.27 -8.61
CA SER A 41 9.70 -11.14 -9.77
C SER A 41 10.30 -10.58 -11.06
N VAL A 42 10.70 -9.30 -11.08
CA VAL A 42 11.39 -8.69 -12.23
C VAL A 42 12.86 -9.15 -12.25
N PRO A 43 13.31 -9.80 -13.34
CA PRO A 43 14.71 -10.18 -13.50
C PRO A 43 15.64 -8.96 -13.45
N GLU A 44 16.80 -9.13 -12.81
CA GLU A 44 17.82 -8.09 -12.71
C GLU A 44 18.31 -7.65 -14.11
N ASP A 45 18.04 -6.38 -14.45
CA ASP A 45 18.58 -5.67 -15.60
C ASP A 45 18.84 -4.21 -15.19
N GLU A 46 20.11 -3.83 -15.11
CA GLU A 46 20.54 -2.48 -14.70
C GLU A 46 19.92 -1.38 -15.56
N LYS A 47 19.58 -1.67 -16.82
CA LYS A 47 18.93 -0.72 -17.72
C LYS A 47 17.55 -0.30 -17.25
N ILE A 48 16.86 -1.09 -16.43
CA ILE A 48 15.54 -0.71 -15.90
C ILE A 48 15.67 0.57 -15.07
N ILE A 49 16.68 0.66 -14.21
CA ILE A 49 16.93 1.84 -13.36
C ILE A 49 17.24 3.05 -14.25
N GLU A 50 18.13 2.90 -15.23
CA GLU A 50 18.48 3.96 -16.18
C GLU A 50 17.24 4.46 -16.94
N ARG A 51 16.40 3.53 -17.42
CA ARG A 51 15.18 3.85 -18.16
C ARG A 51 14.12 4.54 -17.32
N ILE A 52 13.99 4.20 -16.04
CA ILE A 52 13.13 4.92 -15.10
C ILE A 52 13.63 6.36 -14.94
N GLN A 53 14.94 6.56 -14.77
CA GLN A 53 15.54 7.88 -14.62
C GLN A 53 15.36 8.75 -15.88
N ASP A 54 15.61 8.19 -17.07
CA ASP A 54 15.39 8.87 -18.36
C ASP A 54 13.91 9.25 -18.56
N MET A 55 13.00 8.30 -18.27
CA MET A 55 11.56 8.50 -18.39
C MET A 55 11.10 9.65 -17.50
N LEU A 56 11.48 9.67 -16.22
CA LEU A 56 11.08 10.73 -15.29
C LEU A 56 11.72 12.07 -15.60
N THR A 57 12.96 12.08 -16.10
CA THR A 57 13.64 13.31 -16.51
C THR A 57 12.92 13.98 -17.67
N THR A 58 12.56 13.19 -18.70
CA THR A 58 11.79 13.69 -19.85
C THR A 58 10.34 14.03 -19.49
N ALA A 59 9.71 13.21 -18.65
CA ALA A 59 8.37 13.47 -18.12
C ALA A 59 8.30 14.78 -17.33
N SER A 60 9.33 15.08 -16.53
CA SER A 60 9.40 16.30 -15.71
C SER A 60 9.34 17.56 -16.58
N THR A 61 10.12 17.60 -17.67
CA THR A 61 10.08 18.71 -18.63
C THR A 61 8.73 18.80 -19.34
N TYR A 62 8.18 17.66 -19.76
CA TYR A 62 6.90 17.62 -20.47
C TYR A 62 5.72 18.08 -19.59
N LEU A 63 5.66 17.59 -18.35
CA LEU A 63 4.67 18.00 -17.35
C LEU A 63 4.75 19.50 -17.08
N PHE A 64 5.97 20.04 -16.95
CA PHE A 64 6.18 21.45 -16.69
C PHE A 64 5.59 22.33 -17.78
N GLU A 65 5.87 22.02 -19.05
CA GLU A 65 5.29 22.78 -20.17
C GLU A 65 3.76 22.61 -20.25
N ALA A 66 3.27 21.38 -20.08
CA ALA A 66 1.83 21.07 -20.16
C ALA A 66 0.99 21.70 -19.04
N THR A 67 1.62 22.07 -17.93
CA THR A 67 0.96 22.62 -16.73
C THR A 67 1.21 24.11 -16.58
N GLU A 68 1.43 24.82 -17.69
CA GLU A 68 1.70 26.27 -17.71
C GLU A 68 2.90 26.66 -16.83
N LYS A 69 3.98 25.86 -16.89
CA LYS A 69 5.23 26.07 -16.15
C LYS A 69 5.07 25.95 -14.64
N ARG A 70 4.21 25.04 -14.18
CA ARG A 70 3.92 24.86 -12.75
C ARG A 70 4.56 23.62 -12.17
N PHE A 71 4.33 22.44 -12.72
CA PHE A 71 4.68 21.21 -12.00
C PHE A 71 5.87 20.48 -12.62
N PHE A 72 6.73 19.93 -11.78
CA PHE A 72 7.86 19.11 -12.21
C PHE A 72 8.16 18.03 -11.16
N PHE A 73 8.93 17.01 -11.53
CA PHE A 73 9.38 15.97 -10.59
C PHE A 73 10.72 16.37 -9.97
N LYS A 74 10.81 16.34 -8.64
CA LYS A 74 11.96 16.84 -7.89
C LYS A 74 12.76 15.73 -7.20
N ASN A 75 12.15 14.98 -6.30
CA ASN A 75 12.82 13.90 -5.57
C ASN A 75 12.11 12.57 -5.82
N VAL A 76 12.87 11.54 -6.22
CA VAL A 76 12.34 10.22 -6.53
C VAL A 76 13.20 9.14 -5.87
N SER A 77 12.57 8.25 -5.12
CA SER A 77 13.18 7.07 -4.54
C SER A 77 12.84 5.85 -5.38
N ILE A 78 13.86 5.13 -5.86
CA ILE A 78 13.70 3.86 -6.59
C ILE A 78 14.07 2.72 -5.65
N LEU A 79 13.09 1.90 -5.30
CA LEU A 79 13.25 0.71 -4.48
C LEU A 79 13.63 -0.49 -5.36
N VAL A 80 14.84 -0.97 -5.13
CA VAL A 80 15.45 -2.13 -5.75
C VAL A 80 15.16 -3.38 -4.89
N PRO A 81 14.77 -4.51 -5.50
CA PRO A 81 14.44 -5.73 -4.77
C PRO A 81 15.63 -6.31 -4.00
N GLU A 82 15.35 -7.09 -2.95
CA GLU A 82 16.39 -7.78 -2.16
C GLU A 82 17.20 -8.78 -2.99
N ASN A 83 16.56 -9.46 -3.94
CA ASN A 83 17.17 -10.51 -4.78
C ASN A 83 18.10 -9.99 -5.88
N TRP A 84 18.16 -8.68 -6.12
CA TRP A 84 19.14 -8.05 -7.00
C TRP A 84 20.50 -7.93 -6.31
N LYS A 85 21.60 -7.92 -7.06
CA LYS A 85 22.96 -7.80 -6.50
C LYS A 85 23.17 -6.49 -5.73
N GLU A 86 24.06 -6.54 -4.75
CA GLU A 86 24.48 -5.34 -4.02
C GLU A 86 25.21 -4.34 -4.92
N ASN A 87 24.97 -3.05 -4.69
CA ASN A 87 25.66 -1.95 -5.37
C ASN A 87 26.02 -0.87 -4.33
N PRO A 88 27.25 -0.33 -4.33
CA PRO A 88 27.66 0.72 -3.39
C PRO A 88 26.81 2.00 -3.42
N GLN A 89 26.06 2.24 -4.50
CA GLN A 89 25.14 3.38 -4.62
C GLN A 89 23.83 3.18 -3.87
N TYR A 90 23.48 1.93 -3.55
CA TYR A 90 22.24 1.61 -2.86
C TYR A 90 22.33 1.99 -1.38
N LYS A 91 21.29 2.64 -0.91
CA LYS A 91 21.08 2.96 0.50
C LYS A 91 19.95 2.11 1.06
N ARG A 92 19.85 2.05 2.38
CA ARG A 92 18.73 1.41 3.05
C ARG A 92 17.49 2.31 2.98
N PRO A 93 16.31 1.77 2.62
CA PRO A 93 15.05 2.49 2.73
C PRO A 93 14.81 2.90 4.19
N LYS A 94 14.23 4.09 4.39
CA LYS A 94 13.91 4.61 5.72
C LYS A 94 12.43 4.44 6.02
N TYR A 95 11.59 5.00 5.16
CA TYR A 95 10.13 4.91 5.27
C TYR A 95 9.51 4.30 4.00
N GLU A 96 10.28 4.26 2.92
CA GLU A 96 9.85 3.79 1.62
C GLU A 96 9.59 2.28 1.65
N ASN A 97 8.41 1.89 1.15
CA ASN A 97 8.01 0.50 1.05
C ASN A 97 6.91 0.30 -0.01
N TYR A 98 6.58 -0.96 -0.32
CA TYR A 98 5.57 -1.31 -1.34
C TYR A 98 4.17 -0.72 -1.06
N LYS A 99 3.78 -0.55 0.20
CA LYS A 99 2.46 0.00 0.56
C LYS A 99 2.30 1.46 0.13
N HIS A 100 3.40 2.19 0.09
CA HIS A 100 3.44 3.62 -0.25
C HIS A 100 3.94 3.87 -1.68
N ALA A 101 4.02 2.83 -2.50
CA ALA A 101 4.49 2.94 -3.89
C ALA A 101 3.51 3.75 -4.75
N ASP A 102 4.04 4.75 -5.46
CA ASP A 102 3.28 5.51 -6.47
C ASP A 102 3.35 4.82 -7.84
N VAL A 103 4.45 4.12 -8.09
CA VAL A 103 4.70 3.36 -9.33
C VAL A 103 5.23 1.99 -8.96
N ILE A 104 4.64 0.95 -9.53
CA ILE A 104 5.06 -0.44 -9.39
C ILE A 104 5.54 -0.94 -10.75
N VAL A 105 6.76 -1.47 -10.78
CA VAL A 105 7.34 -2.13 -11.95
C VAL A 105 7.27 -3.64 -11.72
N ALA A 106 6.35 -4.31 -12.38
CA ALA A 106 6.11 -5.74 -12.21
C ALA A 106 5.77 -6.41 -13.56
N PRO A 107 5.92 -7.75 -13.67
CA PRO A 107 5.43 -8.49 -14.83
C PRO A 107 3.93 -8.25 -15.07
N PRO A 108 3.45 -8.40 -16.31
CA PRO A 108 2.05 -8.15 -16.62
C PRO A 108 1.13 -9.12 -15.86
N THR A 109 0.04 -8.60 -15.29
CA THR A 109 -0.98 -9.38 -14.56
C THR A 109 -1.55 -10.53 -15.40
N LEU A 110 -1.64 -10.33 -16.71
CA LEU A 110 -2.02 -11.37 -17.68
C LEU A 110 -0.94 -11.45 -18.77
N PRO A 111 -0.50 -12.66 -19.17
CA PRO A 111 0.52 -12.81 -20.21
C PRO A 111 0.17 -12.04 -21.49
N GLY A 112 1.12 -11.21 -21.95
CA GLY A 112 0.99 -10.40 -23.16
C GLY A 112 0.25 -9.05 -23.00
N ARG A 113 -0.18 -8.69 -21.78
CA ARG A 113 -0.76 -7.37 -21.47
C ARG A 113 0.26 -6.44 -20.84
N ASP A 114 1.16 -5.89 -21.65
CA ASP A 114 2.18 -4.93 -21.23
C ASP A 114 1.70 -3.48 -21.18
N GLU A 115 0.39 -3.27 -21.19
CA GLU A 115 -0.22 -1.94 -21.17
C GLU A 115 0.08 -1.23 -19.85
N PRO A 116 0.71 -0.06 -19.91
CA PRO A 116 0.84 0.84 -18.76
C PRO A 116 -0.53 1.32 -18.30
N TYR A 117 -0.79 1.32 -17.00
CA TYR A 117 -2.07 1.78 -16.46
C TYR A 117 -1.93 2.34 -15.05
N THR A 118 -2.91 3.16 -14.67
CA THR A 118 -3.11 3.61 -13.30
C THR A 118 -4.29 2.88 -12.67
N LYS A 119 -4.07 2.28 -11.50
CA LYS A 119 -5.14 1.65 -10.74
C LYS A 119 -5.99 2.74 -10.06
N GLN A 120 -7.06 3.15 -10.71
CA GLN A 120 -7.95 4.22 -10.26
C GLN A 120 -9.39 3.70 -10.13
N PHE A 121 -9.84 3.48 -8.88
CA PHE A 121 -11.23 3.10 -8.56
C PHE A 121 -12.05 4.25 -7.95
N THR A 122 -11.46 5.45 -7.90
CA THR A 122 -11.98 6.62 -7.22
C THR A 122 -12.80 7.51 -8.16
N GLU A 123 -13.53 8.46 -7.58
CA GLU A 123 -14.32 9.44 -8.34
C GLU A 123 -13.44 10.49 -9.02
N CYS A 124 -14.03 11.27 -9.92
CA CYS A 124 -13.31 12.35 -10.58
C CYS A 124 -12.72 13.37 -9.60
N GLY A 125 -11.44 13.69 -9.76
CA GLY A 125 -10.73 14.62 -8.88
C GLY A 125 -10.06 13.95 -7.67
N GLU A 126 -10.29 12.66 -7.46
CA GLU A 126 -9.70 11.89 -6.37
C GLU A 126 -8.50 11.08 -6.86
N LYS A 127 -7.45 11.00 -6.04
CA LYS A 127 -6.20 10.32 -6.42
C LYS A 127 -6.41 8.84 -6.72
N GLY A 128 -5.61 8.30 -7.64
CA GLY A 128 -5.47 6.88 -7.89
C GLY A 128 -4.64 6.16 -6.81
N GLU A 129 -4.56 4.83 -6.90
CA GLU A 129 -3.84 4.00 -5.94
C GLU A 129 -2.34 3.90 -6.27
N HIS A 130 -2.00 3.52 -7.50
CA HIS A 130 -0.63 3.47 -8.04
C HIS A 130 -0.64 3.31 -9.56
N ILE A 131 0.48 3.62 -10.20
CA ILE A 131 0.78 3.34 -11.61
C ILE A 131 1.46 1.97 -11.72
N HIS A 132 1.15 1.20 -12.75
CA HIS A 132 1.77 -0.07 -13.05
C HIS A 132 2.49 -0.04 -14.41
N PHE A 133 3.76 -0.43 -14.41
CA PHE A 133 4.57 -0.58 -15.63
C PHE A 133 5.19 -1.96 -15.72
N THR A 134 5.35 -2.47 -16.94
CA THR A 134 6.09 -3.70 -17.17
C THR A 134 7.55 -3.45 -17.52
N PRO A 135 8.46 -4.42 -17.27
CA PRO A 135 9.84 -4.33 -17.71
C PRO A 135 9.98 -4.14 -19.23
N ASP A 136 9.13 -4.79 -20.03
CA ASP A 136 9.17 -4.68 -21.48
C ASP A 136 8.77 -3.28 -21.98
N PHE A 137 7.83 -2.61 -21.30
CA PHE A 137 7.55 -1.20 -21.53
C PHE A 137 8.76 -0.31 -21.23
N LEU A 138 9.35 -0.43 -20.03
CA LEU A 138 10.48 0.40 -19.60
C LEU A 138 11.73 0.20 -20.45
N LEU A 139 12.00 -1.04 -20.87
CA LEU A 139 13.11 -1.37 -21.76
C LEU A 139 12.90 -0.89 -23.20
N GLY A 140 11.76 -0.26 -23.52
CA GLY A 140 11.46 0.33 -24.81
C GLY A 140 10.97 -0.66 -25.87
N LYS A 141 10.73 -1.93 -25.51
CA LYS A 141 10.22 -2.94 -26.47
C LYS A 141 8.82 -2.59 -26.96
N LYS A 142 8.08 -1.79 -26.18
CA LYS A 142 6.72 -1.32 -26.45
C LYS A 142 6.63 0.12 -26.96
N GLN A 143 7.76 0.75 -27.30
CA GLN A 143 7.78 2.14 -27.74
C GLN A 143 6.97 2.39 -29.02
N ASN A 144 6.88 1.41 -29.94
CA ASN A 144 6.05 1.52 -31.14
C ASN A 144 4.55 1.47 -30.85
N GLU A 145 4.16 0.88 -29.71
CA GLU A 145 2.76 0.72 -29.29
C GLU A 145 2.30 1.95 -28.50
N TYR A 146 3.09 2.41 -27.53
CA TYR A 146 2.68 3.45 -26.58
C TYR A 146 3.39 4.80 -26.75
N GLY A 147 4.38 4.90 -27.64
CA GLY A 147 5.15 6.12 -27.87
C GLY A 147 6.22 6.40 -26.80
N PRO A 148 6.68 7.65 -26.67
CA PRO A 148 7.73 8.03 -25.72
C PRO A 148 7.28 7.83 -24.25
N SER A 149 8.08 7.09 -23.48
CA SER A 149 7.76 6.71 -22.10
C SER A 149 7.50 7.92 -21.19
N GLY A 150 8.28 9.00 -21.31
CA GLY A 150 8.08 10.20 -20.49
C GLY A 150 6.73 10.89 -20.70
N ARG A 151 6.16 10.82 -21.91
CA ARG A 151 4.83 11.38 -22.19
C ARG A 151 3.72 10.49 -21.63
N LEU A 152 3.87 9.18 -21.78
CA LEU A 152 2.96 8.21 -21.16
C LEU A 152 3.00 8.29 -19.63
N PHE A 153 4.17 8.53 -19.04
CA PHE A 153 4.27 8.76 -17.60
C PHE A 153 3.41 9.95 -17.16
N VAL A 154 3.42 11.06 -17.91
CA VAL A 154 2.59 12.24 -17.57
C VAL A 154 1.09 11.95 -17.73
N HIS A 155 0.72 11.13 -18.70
CA HIS A 155 -0.65 10.66 -18.86
C HIS A 155 -1.11 9.84 -17.64
N GLU A 156 -0.35 8.82 -17.24
CA GLU A 156 -0.65 8.01 -16.04
C GLU A 156 -0.54 8.82 -14.74
N TRP A 157 0.40 9.77 -14.68
CA TRP A 157 0.53 10.67 -13.55
C TRP A 157 -0.72 11.53 -13.36
N ALA A 158 -1.37 11.95 -14.43
CA ALA A 158 -2.60 12.74 -14.33
C ALA A 158 -3.76 11.91 -13.76
N HIS A 159 -3.90 10.64 -14.17
CA HIS A 159 -4.81 9.69 -13.54
C HIS A 159 -4.50 9.54 -12.04
N LEU A 160 -3.23 9.29 -11.70
CA LEU A 160 -2.81 9.05 -10.33
C LEU A 160 -3.04 10.28 -9.44
N ARG A 161 -2.57 11.46 -9.86
CA ARG A 161 -2.47 12.63 -8.98
C ARG A 161 -3.75 13.45 -8.92
N TRP A 162 -4.48 13.55 -10.03
CA TRP A 162 -5.65 14.42 -10.15
C TRP A 162 -6.96 13.68 -10.41
N GLY A 163 -6.93 12.36 -10.57
CA GLY A 163 -8.15 11.58 -10.74
C GLY A 163 -8.92 11.95 -12.00
N VAL A 164 -8.22 12.37 -13.06
CA VAL A 164 -8.82 12.58 -14.38
C VAL A 164 -8.96 11.24 -15.10
N PHE A 165 -9.73 11.22 -16.19
CA PHE A 165 -9.95 10.03 -17.01
C PHE A 165 -9.58 10.31 -18.47
N ASP A 166 -9.54 9.24 -19.26
CA ASP A 166 -9.28 9.32 -20.68
C ASP A 166 -10.32 10.16 -21.42
N GLU A 167 -9.83 10.92 -22.38
CA GLU A 167 -10.62 11.71 -23.31
C GLU A 167 -10.84 10.99 -24.66
N TYR A 168 -10.46 9.71 -24.73
CA TYR A 168 -10.91 8.71 -25.70
C TYR A 168 -11.82 7.68 -25.02
N ASN A 169 -12.41 6.76 -25.80
CA ASN A 169 -13.22 5.66 -25.27
C ASN A 169 -13.21 4.48 -26.24
N GLU A 170 -12.72 3.32 -25.82
CA GLU A 170 -12.67 2.12 -26.65
C GLU A 170 -14.05 1.46 -26.86
N ASP A 171 -14.95 1.56 -25.87
CA ASP A 171 -16.31 1.03 -25.95
C ASP A 171 -17.24 1.92 -26.78
N GLN A 172 -16.99 3.24 -26.77
CA GLN A 172 -17.71 4.23 -27.55
C GLN A 172 -16.75 5.11 -28.36
N PRO A 173 -16.06 4.56 -29.37
CA PRO A 173 -15.04 5.29 -30.14
C PRO A 173 -15.64 6.34 -31.07
N PHE A 174 -16.95 6.27 -31.34
CA PHE A 174 -17.68 7.20 -32.19
C PHE A 174 -19.03 7.59 -31.59
N TYR A 175 -19.48 8.80 -31.91
CA TYR A 175 -20.78 9.31 -31.51
C TYR A 175 -21.39 10.20 -32.60
N SER A 176 -22.72 10.40 -32.54
CA SER A 176 -23.41 11.33 -33.43
C SER A 176 -23.46 12.72 -32.78
N ALA A 177 -22.69 13.67 -33.30
CA ALA A 177 -22.71 15.05 -32.83
C ALA A 177 -24.06 15.73 -33.12
N LYS A 178 -24.34 16.87 -32.47
CA LYS A 178 -25.55 17.69 -32.75
C LYS A 178 -25.68 18.12 -34.21
N SER A 179 -24.55 18.22 -34.91
CA SER A 179 -24.47 18.50 -36.35
C SER A 179 -24.96 17.34 -37.24
N LYS A 180 -25.31 16.19 -36.64
CA LYS A 180 -25.65 14.91 -37.28
C LYS A 180 -24.49 14.25 -38.04
N LYS A 181 -23.26 14.70 -37.82
CA LYS A 181 -22.05 14.03 -38.30
C LYS A 181 -21.59 13.00 -37.26
N ILE A 182 -21.08 11.87 -37.75
CA ILE A 182 -20.41 10.88 -36.90
C ILE A 182 -19.00 11.40 -36.63
N GLU A 183 -18.69 11.61 -35.36
CA GLU A 183 -17.39 12.10 -34.88
C GLU A 183 -16.71 11.02 -34.04
N ALA A 184 -15.37 11.02 -34.05
CA ALA A 184 -14.60 10.20 -33.13
C ALA A 184 -14.65 10.78 -31.72
N THR A 185 -14.68 9.93 -30.71
CA THR A 185 -14.60 10.33 -29.30
C THR A 185 -13.18 10.80 -29.01
N ARG A 186 -13.04 12.12 -28.84
CA ARG A 186 -11.77 12.82 -28.64
C ARG A 186 -12.00 14.16 -27.98
N CYS A 187 -11.00 14.68 -27.30
CA CYS A 187 -11.16 15.96 -26.64
C CYS A 187 -11.27 17.14 -27.62
N SER A 188 -10.34 17.27 -28.57
CA SER A 188 -10.39 18.32 -29.59
C SER A 188 -10.82 17.74 -30.94
N THR A 189 -11.89 18.28 -31.52
CA THR A 189 -12.31 17.96 -32.90
C THR A 189 -11.33 18.48 -33.95
N GLY A 190 -10.36 19.32 -33.55
CA GLY A 190 -9.28 19.82 -34.40
C GLY A 190 -8.22 18.76 -34.73
N ILE A 191 -8.15 17.65 -34.00
CA ILE A 191 -7.28 16.54 -34.37
C ILE A 191 -7.76 15.93 -35.68
N SER A 192 -6.90 15.85 -36.68
CA SER A 192 -7.23 15.26 -37.99
C SER A 192 -6.95 13.76 -38.02
N GLY A 193 -7.64 13.01 -38.88
CA GLY A 193 -7.41 11.57 -39.00
C GLY A 193 -8.42 10.87 -39.89
N ILE A 194 -8.27 9.56 -39.98
CA ILE A 194 -9.09 8.70 -40.83
C ILE A 194 -9.76 7.57 -40.05
N ASN A 195 -11.01 7.30 -40.39
CA ASN A 195 -11.76 6.16 -39.85
C ASN A 195 -11.52 4.93 -40.72
N ARG A 196 -10.98 3.87 -40.13
CA ARG A 196 -10.69 2.62 -40.83
C ARG A 196 -10.99 1.42 -39.94
N VAL A 197 -11.26 0.29 -40.59
CA VAL A 197 -11.22 -1.02 -39.96
C VAL A 197 -9.89 -1.66 -40.34
N PHE A 198 -9.15 -2.13 -39.35
CA PHE A 198 -7.88 -2.83 -39.51
C PHE A 198 -8.03 -4.28 -39.06
N THR A 199 -7.87 -5.22 -39.98
CA THR A 199 -7.99 -6.65 -39.70
C THR A 199 -6.78 -7.40 -40.23
N CYS A 200 -6.10 -8.14 -39.37
CA CYS A 200 -5.01 -9.03 -39.76
C CYS A 200 -5.48 -10.48 -39.75
N GLN A 201 -5.32 -11.19 -40.86
CA GLN A 201 -5.62 -12.61 -40.99
C GLN A 201 -4.50 -13.31 -41.78
N GLY A 202 -3.96 -14.40 -41.23
CA GLY A 202 -2.93 -15.22 -41.89
C GLY A 202 -1.63 -14.48 -42.25
N GLY A 203 -1.19 -13.51 -41.43
CA GLY A 203 0.03 -12.73 -41.67
C GLY A 203 -0.13 -11.57 -42.66
N SER A 204 -1.34 -11.33 -43.18
CA SER A 204 -1.66 -10.15 -43.99
C SER A 204 -2.63 -9.23 -43.24
N CYS A 205 -2.40 -7.93 -43.31
CA CYS A 205 -3.28 -6.93 -42.70
C CYS A 205 -3.96 -6.12 -43.79
N LEU A 206 -5.29 -6.01 -43.69
CA LEU A 206 -6.13 -5.28 -44.63
C LEU A 206 -6.74 -4.07 -43.90
N THR A 207 -6.67 -2.92 -44.57
CA THR A 207 -7.28 -1.68 -44.08
C THR A 207 -8.42 -1.29 -45.02
N ARG A 208 -9.62 -1.10 -44.48
CA ARG A 208 -10.82 -0.72 -45.25
C ARG A 208 -11.54 0.47 -44.64
N THR A 209 -12.37 1.15 -45.43
CA THR A 209 -13.25 2.22 -44.93
C THR A 209 -14.30 1.67 -43.97
N CYS A 210 -14.66 2.46 -42.97
CA CYS A 210 -15.73 2.11 -42.06
C CYS A 210 -17.09 2.21 -42.73
N ARG A 211 -17.96 1.25 -42.44
CA ARG A 211 -19.36 1.21 -42.87
C ARG A 211 -20.24 1.72 -41.75
N VAL A 212 -21.33 2.38 -42.12
CA VAL A 212 -22.35 2.83 -41.16
C VAL A 212 -23.31 1.68 -40.92
N ASP A 213 -23.51 1.34 -39.65
CA ASP A 213 -24.49 0.36 -39.21
C ASP A 213 -25.91 0.94 -39.36
N SER A 214 -26.79 0.18 -40.02
CA SER A 214 -28.16 0.62 -40.33
C SER A 214 -29.03 0.82 -39.09
N THR A 215 -28.70 0.13 -38.00
CA THR A 215 -29.46 0.10 -36.74
C THR A 215 -28.97 1.18 -35.79
N THR A 216 -27.66 1.23 -35.51
CA THR A 216 -27.10 2.21 -34.55
C THR A 216 -26.91 3.60 -35.18
N LYS A 217 -26.88 3.69 -36.52
CA LYS A 217 -26.52 4.90 -37.28
C LYS A 217 -25.11 5.42 -36.98
N LEU A 218 -24.26 4.61 -36.35
CA LEU A 218 -22.84 4.87 -36.11
C LEU A 218 -21.99 3.96 -37.00
N TYR A 219 -20.66 4.08 -36.93
CA TYR A 219 -19.78 3.13 -37.60
C TYR A 219 -19.91 1.73 -36.97
N GLU A 220 -19.58 0.72 -37.78
CA GLU A 220 -19.47 -0.67 -37.33
C GLU A 220 -18.47 -0.84 -36.17
N LYS A 221 -18.66 -1.89 -35.37
CA LYS A 221 -17.92 -2.14 -34.11
C LYS A 221 -16.39 -2.12 -34.27
N ASP A 222 -15.87 -2.67 -35.35
CA ASP A 222 -14.42 -2.79 -35.58
C ASP A 222 -13.80 -1.52 -36.20
N CYS A 223 -14.59 -0.46 -36.37
CA CYS A 223 -14.07 0.82 -36.85
C CYS A 223 -13.25 1.50 -35.76
N GLN A 224 -12.12 2.07 -36.15
CA GLN A 224 -11.24 2.85 -35.28
C GLN A 224 -10.86 4.17 -35.95
N PHE A 225 -10.62 5.18 -35.13
CA PHE A 225 -10.09 6.48 -35.56
C PHE A 225 -8.56 6.43 -35.50
N PHE A 226 -7.90 6.64 -36.64
CA PHE A 226 -6.46 6.73 -36.74
C PHE A 226 -6.07 8.19 -36.98
N PRO A 227 -5.53 8.90 -35.98
CA PRO A 227 -5.05 10.26 -36.17
C PRO A 227 -3.93 10.32 -37.21
N ASP A 228 -3.88 11.42 -37.96
CA ASP A 228 -2.74 11.70 -38.81
C ASP A 228 -1.48 11.91 -37.94
N LYS A 229 -0.32 11.40 -38.40
CA LYS A 229 0.93 11.47 -37.62
C LYS A 229 1.36 12.91 -37.34
N VAL A 230 1.13 13.80 -38.30
CA VAL A 230 1.47 15.21 -38.20
C VAL A 230 0.20 15.97 -37.90
N GLN A 231 0.16 16.60 -36.74
CA GLN A 231 -0.95 17.42 -36.27
C GLN A 231 -0.45 18.84 -36.01
N THR A 232 -1.31 19.83 -36.24
CA THR A 232 -1.08 21.22 -35.83
C THR A 232 -1.82 21.57 -34.55
N GLU A 233 -2.88 20.83 -34.24
CA GLU A 233 -3.70 21.03 -33.06
C GLU A 233 -2.92 20.64 -31.81
N LYS A 234 -2.88 21.57 -30.84
CA LYS A 234 -2.43 21.27 -29.49
C LYS A 234 -3.61 20.67 -28.73
N ALA A 235 -3.65 19.35 -28.72
CA ALA A 235 -4.69 18.61 -28.01
C ALA A 235 -4.19 18.09 -26.67
N SER A 236 -5.01 17.24 -26.07
CA SER A 236 -4.87 16.79 -24.69
C SER A 236 -4.00 15.56 -24.54
N ILE A 237 -3.15 15.58 -23.51
CA ILE A 237 -2.39 14.43 -23.03
C ILE A 237 -3.30 13.24 -22.70
N MET A 238 -4.52 13.50 -22.21
CA MET A 238 -5.49 12.46 -21.87
C MET A 238 -6.22 11.88 -23.09
N PHE A 239 -5.93 12.37 -24.31
CA PHE A 239 -6.45 11.79 -25.54
C PHE A 239 -5.41 10.87 -26.21
N MET A 240 -4.27 11.40 -26.65
CA MET A 240 -3.22 10.63 -27.33
C MET A 240 -1.84 11.30 -27.20
N GLN A 241 -1.19 11.05 -26.08
CA GLN A 241 0.15 11.52 -25.69
C GLN A 241 1.28 11.14 -26.67
N SER A 242 1.08 10.12 -27.53
CA SER A 242 2.07 9.68 -28.52
C SER A 242 2.21 10.65 -29.71
N ILE A 243 1.28 11.58 -29.91
CA ILE A 243 1.29 12.57 -31.01
C ILE A 243 2.17 13.76 -30.63
N ASP A 244 3.12 14.15 -31.49
CA ASP A 244 4.11 15.20 -31.18
C ASP A 244 3.50 16.56 -30.76
N SER A 245 2.39 16.98 -31.38
CA SER A 245 1.70 18.25 -31.09
C SER A 245 0.87 18.24 -29.81
N VAL A 246 0.61 17.07 -29.22
CA VAL A 246 -0.08 16.93 -27.95
C VAL A 246 0.88 17.33 -26.84
N VAL A 247 0.67 18.52 -26.28
CA VAL A 247 1.57 19.14 -25.29
C VAL A 247 0.80 19.86 -24.17
N GLU A 248 -0.53 19.80 -24.17
CA GLU A 248 -1.40 20.52 -23.24
C GLU A 248 -2.44 19.56 -22.65
N PHE A 249 -3.17 19.98 -21.64
CA PHE A 249 -4.42 19.35 -21.22
C PHE A 249 -5.60 20.07 -21.87
N CYS A 250 -6.68 19.33 -22.12
CA CYS A 250 -7.87 19.92 -22.69
C CYS A 250 -8.52 20.91 -21.74
N ASN A 251 -8.88 22.09 -22.24
CA ASN A 251 -9.50 23.17 -21.49
C ASN A 251 -10.82 23.60 -22.15
N GLU A 252 -11.52 24.58 -21.59
CA GLU A 252 -12.82 25.05 -22.09
C GLU A 252 -12.83 25.41 -23.58
N LYS A 253 -11.69 25.84 -24.16
CA LYS A 253 -11.61 26.29 -25.57
C LYS A 253 -11.59 25.13 -26.56
N ASN A 254 -10.93 24.02 -26.22
CA ASN A 254 -10.73 22.89 -27.12
C ASN A 254 -11.45 21.61 -26.65
N HIS A 255 -12.12 21.64 -25.49
CA HIS A 255 -12.83 20.50 -24.92
C HIS A 255 -14.19 20.25 -25.57
N ASN A 256 -14.37 19.02 -26.03
CA ASN A 256 -15.59 18.53 -26.66
C ASN A 256 -16.51 17.83 -25.64
N GLN A 257 -17.45 18.60 -25.10
CA GLN A 257 -18.44 18.09 -24.14
C GLN A 257 -19.45 17.10 -24.75
N GLU A 258 -19.58 17.02 -26.08
CA GLU A 258 -20.50 16.07 -26.73
C GLU A 258 -19.92 14.65 -26.82
N ALA A 259 -18.60 14.51 -26.75
CA ALA A 259 -17.93 13.22 -26.84
C ALA A 259 -18.25 12.34 -25.62
N PRO A 260 -18.61 11.06 -25.79
CA PRO A 260 -18.84 10.14 -24.68
C PRO A 260 -17.52 9.59 -24.11
N SER A 261 -16.55 10.46 -23.82
CA SER A 261 -15.31 10.06 -23.16
C SER A 261 -15.56 9.69 -21.70
N LEU A 262 -14.67 8.88 -21.12
CA LEU A 262 -14.75 8.55 -19.69
C LEU A 262 -14.63 9.82 -18.84
N GLN A 263 -13.78 10.77 -19.23
CA GLN A 263 -13.72 12.09 -18.60
C GLN A 263 -15.08 12.76 -18.54
N ASN A 264 -15.80 12.87 -19.66
CA ASN A 264 -17.11 13.53 -19.67
C ASN A 264 -18.14 12.80 -18.81
N ILE A 265 -18.17 11.48 -18.90
CA ILE A 265 -19.12 10.63 -18.17
C ILE A 265 -18.86 10.68 -16.66
N LYS A 266 -17.60 10.67 -16.22
CA LYS A 266 -17.21 10.57 -14.81
C LYS A 266 -16.99 11.92 -14.13
N CYS A 267 -16.65 12.97 -14.88
CA CYS A 267 -16.32 14.29 -14.35
C CYS A 267 -17.40 15.35 -14.56
N ASN A 268 -18.65 14.97 -14.84
CA ASN A 268 -19.75 15.88 -15.13
C ASN A 268 -19.44 16.84 -16.30
N PHE A 269 -18.89 16.31 -17.40
CA PHE A 269 -18.54 17.07 -18.61
C PHE A 269 -17.49 18.18 -18.41
N ARG A 270 -16.75 18.13 -17.30
CA ARG A 270 -15.61 19.01 -17.05
C ARG A 270 -14.40 18.55 -17.83
N SER A 271 -13.68 19.51 -18.39
CA SER A 271 -12.41 19.24 -19.06
C SER A 271 -11.35 18.74 -18.08
N THR A 272 -10.35 18.02 -18.59
CA THR A 272 -9.21 17.56 -17.78
C THR A 272 -8.49 18.71 -17.10
N TRP A 273 -8.26 19.82 -17.81
CA TRP A 273 -7.63 21.02 -17.24
C TRP A 273 -8.47 21.66 -16.14
N GLU A 274 -9.80 21.68 -16.27
CA GLU A 274 -10.68 22.22 -15.24
C GLU A 274 -10.53 21.45 -13.92
N VAL A 275 -10.44 20.11 -13.98
CA VAL A 275 -10.19 19.29 -12.79
C VAL A 275 -8.82 19.61 -12.18
N ILE A 276 -7.77 19.65 -13.01
CA ILE A 276 -6.39 19.93 -12.57
C ILE A 276 -6.26 21.34 -11.96
N SER A 277 -6.80 22.36 -12.60
CA SER A 277 -6.73 23.75 -12.15
C SER A 277 -7.49 24.01 -10.84
N ASN A 278 -8.47 23.18 -10.53
CA ASN A 278 -9.25 23.24 -9.28
C ASN A 278 -8.63 22.41 -8.14
N SER A 279 -7.56 21.65 -8.42
CA SER A 279 -6.85 20.85 -7.42
C SER A 279 -6.12 21.71 -6.38
N GLU A 280 -5.84 21.12 -5.21
CA GLU A 280 -5.02 21.78 -4.18
C GLU A 280 -3.60 22.07 -4.67
N ASP A 281 -3.03 21.19 -5.49
CA ASP A 281 -1.71 21.36 -6.09
C ASP A 281 -1.62 22.66 -6.91
N PHE A 282 -2.66 22.95 -7.71
CA PHE A 282 -2.70 24.15 -8.55
C PHE A 282 -2.95 25.42 -7.72
N LYS A 283 -3.87 25.36 -6.76
CA LYS A 283 -4.18 26.49 -5.87
C LYS A 283 -2.97 26.94 -5.04
N ASN A 284 -2.10 26.00 -4.68
CA ASN A 284 -0.93 26.25 -3.83
C ASN A 284 0.35 26.57 -4.62
N THR A 285 0.28 26.73 -5.95
CA THR A 285 1.45 27.01 -6.79
C THR A 285 1.26 28.23 -7.68
N ILE A 286 2.38 28.81 -8.11
CA ILE A 286 2.43 29.88 -9.11
C ILE A 286 3.35 29.46 -10.27
N PRO A 287 3.15 29.96 -11.50
CA PRO A 287 4.02 29.61 -12.62
C PRO A 287 5.47 30.02 -12.35
N MET A 288 6.41 29.16 -12.72
CA MET A 288 7.83 29.44 -12.60
C MET A 288 8.33 30.27 -13.80
N VAL A 289 9.29 31.15 -13.52
CA VAL A 289 9.95 31.98 -14.56
C VAL A 289 11.18 31.27 -15.13
N THR A 290 11.87 30.48 -14.31
CA THR A 290 13.06 29.71 -14.68
C THR A 290 12.70 28.27 -15.00
N SER A 291 13.53 27.61 -15.80
CA SER A 291 13.43 26.16 -16.02
C SER A 291 13.57 25.39 -14.71
N PRO A 292 12.82 24.29 -14.51
CA PRO A 292 12.94 23.46 -13.32
C PRO A 292 14.27 22.71 -13.30
N PRO A 293 14.80 22.35 -12.11
CA PRO A 293 15.93 21.45 -12.01
C PRO A 293 15.55 20.04 -12.48
N SER A 294 16.55 19.25 -12.92
CA SER A 294 16.37 17.82 -13.19
C SER A 294 16.00 17.07 -11.89
N PRO A 295 15.20 15.99 -11.98
CA PRO A 295 14.87 15.18 -10.82
C PRO A 295 16.13 14.58 -10.18
N VAL A 296 16.13 14.49 -8.85
CA VAL A 296 17.17 13.82 -8.06
C VAL A 296 16.68 12.43 -7.68
N PHE A 297 17.49 11.41 -7.97
CA PHE A 297 17.16 10.01 -7.73
C PHE A 297 17.94 9.45 -6.54
N SER A 298 17.23 8.76 -5.65
CA SER A 298 17.83 7.93 -4.60
C SER A 298 17.57 6.46 -4.90
N LEU A 299 18.64 5.67 -4.99
CA LEU A 299 18.53 4.22 -5.16
C LEU A 299 18.54 3.56 -3.80
N LEU A 300 17.43 2.91 -3.46
CA LEU A 300 17.22 2.28 -2.16
C LEU A 300 17.09 0.78 -2.38
N LYS A 301 17.82 -0.05 -1.64
CA LYS A 301 17.69 -1.51 -1.76
C LYS A 301 16.95 -2.07 -0.55
N ILE A 302 15.87 -2.78 -0.82
CA ILE A 302 15.14 -3.52 0.21
C ILE A 302 16.08 -4.56 0.81
N SER A 303 16.15 -4.58 2.14
CA SER A 303 16.98 -5.50 2.90
C SER A 303 16.14 -6.19 3.96
N GLN A 304 16.71 -7.22 4.57
CA GLN A 304 16.09 -7.96 5.65
C GLN A 304 15.57 -7.02 6.74
N ARG A 305 14.32 -7.26 7.14
CA ARG A 305 13.66 -6.52 8.22
C ARG A 305 14.47 -6.67 9.51
N ILE A 306 14.67 -5.56 10.21
CA ILE A 306 15.29 -5.55 11.53
C ILE A 306 14.26 -4.98 12.49
N VAL A 307 13.92 -5.76 13.51
CA VAL A 307 12.96 -5.35 14.53
C VAL A 307 13.53 -5.60 15.92
N CYS A 308 13.36 -4.64 16.82
CA CYS A 308 13.65 -4.82 18.24
C CYS A 308 12.37 -4.71 19.05
N LEU A 309 12.02 -5.78 19.76
CA LEU A 309 10.95 -5.75 20.77
C LEU A 309 11.46 -5.01 22.00
N VAL A 310 10.74 -3.96 22.41
CA VAL A 310 11.02 -3.18 23.62
C VAL A 310 9.85 -3.35 24.57
N LEU A 311 10.05 -4.23 25.56
CA LEU A 311 8.99 -4.74 26.42
C LEU A 311 9.05 -4.10 27.80
N ASP A 312 7.95 -3.47 28.20
CA ASP A 312 7.78 -2.90 29.52
C ASP A 312 7.51 -3.98 30.57
N LYS A 313 8.35 -4.03 31.60
CA LYS A 313 8.14 -4.90 32.77
C LYS A 313 8.08 -4.09 34.08
N SER A 314 7.74 -2.81 34.01
CA SER A 314 7.52 -1.94 35.15
C SER A 314 6.37 -2.43 36.05
N GLY A 315 6.27 -1.89 37.27
CA GLY A 315 5.26 -2.34 38.23
C GLY A 315 3.80 -2.14 37.77
N SER A 316 3.52 -1.11 36.96
CA SER A 316 2.17 -0.81 36.45
C SER A 316 1.65 -1.91 35.50
N MET A 317 2.55 -2.61 34.82
CA MET A 317 2.24 -3.77 33.97
C MET A 317 1.70 -4.99 34.75
N GLY A 318 1.82 -5.00 36.09
CA GLY A 318 1.18 -6.00 36.94
C GLY A 318 -0.34 -5.83 37.06
N GLY A 319 -0.85 -4.63 36.78
CA GLY A 319 -2.29 -4.33 36.79
C GLY A 319 -3.02 -4.90 35.57
N TYR A 320 -4.32 -5.17 35.72
CA TYR A 320 -5.23 -5.56 34.63
C TYR A 320 -4.70 -6.66 33.69
N ASN A 321 -3.86 -7.57 34.18
CA ASN A 321 -3.23 -8.62 33.37
C ASN A 321 -2.41 -8.08 32.17
N ARG A 322 -1.91 -6.83 32.23
CA ARG A 322 -1.19 -6.14 31.13
C ARG A 322 0.06 -6.90 30.69
N LEU A 323 0.89 -7.36 31.62
CA LEU A 323 2.09 -8.15 31.30
C LEU A 323 1.77 -9.43 30.51
N ASN A 324 0.70 -10.14 30.87
CA ASN A 324 0.30 -11.36 30.18
C ASN A 324 -0.22 -11.05 28.78
N ARG A 325 -1.07 -10.01 28.66
CA ARG A 325 -1.57 -9.53 27.36
C ARG A 325 -0.40 -9.13 26.45
N MET A 326 0.56 -8.37 26.97
CA MET A 326 1.81 -8.04 26.28
C MET A 326 2.53 -9.29 25.77
N ASN A 327 2.69 -10.30 26.63
CA ASN A 327 3.33 -11.55 26.27
C ASN A 327 2.55 -12.33 25.20
N GLN A 328 1.22 -12.44 25.29
CA GLN A 328 0.39 -13.07 24.25
C GLN A 328 0.63 -12.42 22.88
N ALA A 329 0.69 -11.09 22.87
CA ALA A 329 0.87 -10.29 21.69
C ALA A 329 2.29 -10.44 21.09
N ALA A 330 3.32 -10.37 21.94
CA ALA A 330 4.69 -10.63 21.54
C ALA A 330 4.86 -12.06 20.99
N LYS A 331 4.18 -13.05 21.59
CA LYS A 331 4.17 -14.43 21.08
C LYS A 331 3.54 -14.52 19.70
N GLN A 332 2.38 -13.90 19.48
CA GLN A 332 1.75 -13.84 18.16
C GLN A 332 2.67 -13.20 17.12
N PHE A 333 3.27 -12.06 17.45
CA PHE A 333 4.21 -11.36 16.56
C PHE A 333 5.38 -12.25 16.15
N LEU A 334 6.04 -12.86 17.15
CA LEU A 334 7.20 -13.72 16.96
C LEU A 334 6.85 -15.03 16.25
N LEU A 335 5.63 -15.53 16.37
CA LEU A 335 5.20 -16.78 15.73
C LEU A 335 4.68 -16.56 14.31
N GLN A 336 4.04 -15.42 14.02
CA GLN A 336 3.23 -15.24 12.81
C GLN A 336 3.55 -13.98 12.01
N THR A 337 3.73 -12.84 12.67
CA THR A 337 3.89 -11.56 11.97
C THR A 337 5.31 -11.37 11.43
N VAL A 338 6.33 -11.83 12.18
CA VAL A 338 7.72 -11.73 11.75
C VAL A 338 7.99 -12.76 10.67
N GLU A 339 8.37 -12.30 9.48
CA GLU A 339 8.70 -13.15 8.35
C GLU A 339 10.05 -13.88 8.53
N ASN A 340 10.24 -14.99 7.80
CA ASN A 340 11.53 -15.68 7.80
C ASN A 340 12.58 -14.80 7.10
N GLY A 341 13.79 -14.72 7.67
CA GLY A 341 14.88 -13.87 7.21
C GLY A 341 15.04 -12.58 8.02
N SER A 342 14.01 -12.16 8.78
CA SER A 342 14.08 -10.97 9.64
C SER A 342 15.05 -11.15 10.81
N TRP A 343 15.67 -10.06 11.23
CA TRP A 343 16.49 -9.99 12.44
C TRP A 343 15.67 -9.45 13.60
N VAL A 344 15.64 -10.18 14.72
CA VAL A 344 14.87 -9.81 15.90
C VAL A 344 15.77 -9.63 17.11
N GLY A 345 15.68 -8.46 17.74
CA GLY A 345 16.27 -8.14 19.04
C GLY A 345 15.22 -8.05 20.13
N MET A 346 15.64 -8.14 21.40
CA MET A 346 14.73 -8.01 22.52
C MET A 346 15.39 -7.25 23.68
N VAL A 347 14.69 -6.22 24.15
CA VAL A 347 15.05 -5.38 25.28
C VAL A 347 13.88 -5.38 26.26
N HIS A 348 14.19 -5.57 27.53
CA HIS A 348 13.24 -5.30 28.61
C HIS A 348 13.59 -3.97 29.26
N PHE A 349 12.59 -3.25 29.74
CA PHE A 349 12.84 -2.06 30.53
C PHE A 349 11.89 -1.94 31.73
N ASP A 350 12.40 -1.29 32.77
CA ASP A 350 11.69 -0.83 33.95
C ASP A 350 12.24 0.56 34.32
N SER A 351 12.82 0.75 35.51
CA SER A 351 13.68 1.90 35.84
C SER A 351 14.92 1.99 34.96
N THR A 352 15.40 0.86 34.41
CA THR A 352 16.53 0.78 33.50
C THR A 352 16.22 -0.20 32.36
N ALA A 353 17.01 -0.17 31.29
CA ALA A 353 16.86 -1.12 30.19
C ALA A 353 17.93 -2.22 30.24
N THR A 354 17.54 -3.43 29.87
CA THR A 354 18.41 -4.60 29.79
C THR A 354 18.23 -5.26 28.42
N ILE A 355 19.35 -5.49 27.72
CA ILE A 355 19.37 -6.25 26.47
C ILE A 355 19.24 -7.73 26.81
N ILE A 356 18.13 -8.33 26.42
CA ILE A 356 17.80 -9.75 26.71
C ILE A 356 18.28 -10.66 25.58
N ASN A 357 18.17 -10.17 24.36
CA ASN A 357 18.78 -10.81 23.21
C ASN A 357 19.30 -9.75 22.24
N LYS A 358 20.49 -10.02 21.70
CA LYS A 358 20.99 -9.33 20.52
C LYS A 358 20.16 -9.74 19.30
N LEU A 359 20.42 -9.12 18.15
CA LEU A 359 19.77 -9.49 16.91
C LEU A 359 20.07 -10.96 16.55
N ILE A 360 19.03 -11.78 16.45
CA ILE A 360 19.09 -13.13 15.88
C ILE A 360 18.24 -13.19 14.63
N GLN A 361 18.72 -13.89 13.59
CA GLN A 361 17.97 -14.05 12.36
C GLN A 361 16.94 -15.16 12.50
N VAL A 362 15.68 -14.87 12.23
CA VAL A 362 14.58 -15.83 12.28
C VAL A 362 14.55 -16.65 11.01
N ILE A 363 15.14 -17.85 11.06
CA ILE A 363 15.18 -18.79 9.92
C ILE A 363 14.25 -19.98 10.11
N SER A 364 13.90 -20.32 11.36
CA SER A 364 13.07 -21.47 11.69
C SER A 364 12.29 -21.25 13.00
N SER A 365 11.52 -22.27 13.41
CA SER A 365 10.83 -22.27 14.70
C SER A 365 11.77 -22.27 15.91
N ASN A 366 13.03 -22.69 15.74
CA ASN A 366 14.00 -22.76 16.83
C ASN A 366 14.36 -21.37 17.38
N GLU A 367 14.63 -20.42 16.49
CA GLU A 367 14.96 -19.04 16.86
C GLU A 367 13.73 -18.34 17.45
N ARG A 368 12.55 -18.61 16.89
CA ARG A 368 11.27 -18.14 17.44
C ARG A 368 11.12 -18.63 18.88
N ASN A 369 11.23 -19.94 19.13
CA ASN A 369 11.11 -20.52 20.47
C ASN A 369 12.13 -19.92 21.46
N THR A 370 13.37 -19.70 21.01
CA THR A 370 14.41 -19.05 21.82
C THR A 370 14.01 -17.63 22.25
N LEU A 371 13.31 -16.87 21.40
CA LEU A 371 12.79 -15.56 21.74
C LEU A 371 11.57 -15.65 22.67
N LEU A 372 10.68 -16.63 22.47
CA LEU A 372 9.51 -16.82 23.32
C LEU A 372 9.88 -17.15 24.77
N GLU A 373 10.93 -17.96 24.99
CA GLU A 373 11.44 -18.31 26.32
C GLU A 373 12.02 -17.12 27.09
N LYS A 374 12.35 -16.03 26.38
CA LYS A 374 13.00 -14.84 26.94
C LYS A 374 12.02 -13.73 27.33
N LEU A 375 10.72 -13.92 27.10
CA LEU A 375 9.69 -12.95 27.45
C LEU A 375 9.63 -12.71 28.98
N PRO A 376 9.22 -11.50 29.42
CA PRO A 376 9.23 -11.15 30.84
C PRO A 376 8.21 -11.96 31.64
N THR A 377 8.61 -12.43 32.82
CA THR A 377 7.79 -13.30 33.68
C THR A 377 7.19 -12.59 34.89
N TYR A 378 7.66 -11.38 35.20
CA TYR A 378 7.19 -10.57 36.31
C TYR A 378 7.25 -9.08 35.97
N ALA A 379 6.42 -8.30 36.64
CA ALA A 379 6.31 -6.85 36.51
C ALA A 379 6.77 -6.18 37.81
N GLN A 380 7.86 -5.41 37.75
CA GLN A 380 8.44 -4.72 38.89
C GLN A 380 9.37 -3.59 38.45
N GLY A 381 9.40 -2.50 39.23
CA GLY A 381 10.29 -1.36 39.02
C GLY A 381 9.52 -0.12 38.60
N GLY A 382 10.25 0.97 38.36
CA GLY A 382 9.70 2.17 37.71
C GLY A 382 9.61 1.99 36.19
N THR A 383 9.49 3.12 35.48
CA THR A 383 9.32 3.15 34.01
C THR A 383 10.32 4.11 33.40
N SER A 384 10.98 3.70 32.32
CA SER A 384 11.93 4.50 31.54
C SER A 384 11.95 4.05 30.08
N ILE A 385 11.01 4.56 29.30
CA ILE A 385 10.80 4.26 27.88
C ILE A 385 12.04 4.65 27.07
N CYS A 386 12.59 5.84 27.34
CA CYS A 386 13.79 6.32 26.63
C CYS A 386 15.00 5.40 26.86
N SER A 387 15.15 4.78 28.03
CA SER A 387 16.21 3.79 28.26
C SER A 387 16.03 2.55 27.39
N GLY A 388 14.78 2.08 27.25
CA GLY A 388 14.42 0.95 26.39
C GLY A 388 14.74 1.23 24.93
N ILE A 389 14.31 2.38 24.41
CA ILE A 389 14.56 2.82 23.02
C ILE A 389 16.05 2.96 22.75
N LYS A 390 16.83 3.59 23.64
CA LYS A 390 18.28 3.74 23.47
C LYS A 390 19.01 2.40 23.46
N SER A 391 18.57 1.46 24.29
CA SER A 391 19.12 0.09 24.27
C SER A 391 18.75 -0.64 22.98
N ALA A 392 17.57 -0.41 22.42
CA ALA A 392 17.21 -0.93 21.11
C ALA A 392 18.10 -0.35 20.00
N PHE A 393 18.39 0.96 20.03
CA PHE A 393 19.36 1.58 19.11
C PHE A 393 20.74 0.93 19.22
N GLN A 394 21.19 0.62 20.44
CA GLN A 394 22.45 -0.09 20.63
C GLN A 394 22.40 -1.50 20.01
N VAL A 395 21.33 -2.27 20.24
CA VAL A 395 21.17 -3.63 19.70
C VAL A 395 21.16 -3.63 18.17
N ILE A 396 20.43 -2.69 17.57
CA ILE A 396 20.33 -2.57 16.11
C ILE A 396 21.68 -2.08 15.53
N GLY A 397 22.32 -1.13 16.22
CA GLY A 397 23.59 -0.52 15.85
C GLY A 397 24.77 -1.49 15.77
N GLU A 398 24.67 -2.67 16.39
CA GLU A 398 25.71 -3.71 16.31
C GLU A 398 25.81 -4.36 14.93
N LEU A 399 24.69 -4.45 14.19
CA LEU A 399 24.66 -5.06 12.85
C LEU A 399 24.86 -4.01 11.75
N TYR A 400 24.29 -2.82 11.92
CA TYR A 400 24.42 -1.71 10.97
C TYR A 400 24.68 -0.40 11.69
N SER A 401 25.64 0.39 11.20
CA SER A 401 25.95 1.70 11.80
C SER A 401 24.83 2.74 11.64
N GLN A 402 23.90 2.52 10.71
CA GLN A 402 22.72 3.36 10.48
C GLN A 402 21.46 2.59 10.88
N LEU A 403 20.53 3.28 11.55
CA LEU A 403 19.28 2.70 12.04
C LEU A 403 18.10 2.92 11.08
N ASP A 404 18.33 3.56 9.92
CA ASP A 404 17.30 3.89 8.95
C ASP A 404 16.45 2.66 8.57
N GLY A 405 15.13 2.78 8.73
CA GLY A 405 14.18 1.71 8.40
C GLY A 405 14.27 0.48 9.31
N SER A 406 14.94 0.58 10.45
CA SER A 406 14.86 -0.43 11.51
C SER A 406 13.64 -0.16 12.38
N GLU A 407 12.95 -1.21 12.80
CA GLU A 407 11.70 -1.11 13.54
C GLU A 407 11.93 -1.33 15.04
N ILE A 408 11.30 -0.50 15.86
CA ILE A 408 11.16 -0.69 17.29
C ILE A 408 9.69 -0.92 17.56
N VAL A 409 9.35 -2.06 18.16
CA VAL A 409 7.99 -2.34 18.61
C VAL A 409 7.98 -2.17 20.12
N LEU A 410 7.50 -1.01 20.55
CA LEU A 410 7.38 -0.60 21.95
C LEU A 410 6.03 -1.04 22.51
N LEU A 411 6.07 -1.88 23.55
CA LEU A 411 4.88 -2.32 24.28
C LEU A 411 4.97 -1.83 25.72
N THR A 412 4.05 -0.96 26.12
CA THR A 412 4.01 -0.34 27.45
C THR A 412 2.60 0.17 27.73
N ASP A 413 2.25 0.38 29.00
CA ASP A 413 1.06 1.16 29.34
C ASP A 413 1.25 2.67 29.16
N GLY A 414 2.48 3.10 28.83
CA GLY A 414 2.82 4.44 28.38
C GLY A 414 2.97 5.46 29.52
N GLU A 415 2.95 5.01 30.77
CA GLU A 415 3.01 5.85 31.97
C GLU A 415 4.47 6.28 32.27
N ASP A 416 5.05 7.15 31.43
CA ASP A 416 6.41 7.70 31.61
C ASP A 416 6.48 9.20 31.27
N ASN A 417 6.46 10.04 32.31
CA ASN A 417 6.55 11.50 32.17
C ASN A 417 7.92 12.03 31.72
N THR A 418 8.91 11.16 31.55
CA THR A 418 10.26 11.50 31.05
C THR A 418 10.46 11.17 29.58
N ALA A 419 9.47 10.55 28.92
CA ALA A 419 9.56 10.11 27.53
C ALA A 419 9.88 11.24 26.54
N SER A 420 9.41 12.46 26.80
CA SER A 420 9.71 13.63 25.95
C SER A 420 11.20 13.91 25.76
N SER A 421 12.06 13.45 26.67
CA SER A 421 13.50 13.69 26.64
C SER A 421 14.26 13.04 25.47
N CYS A 422 13.68 12.03 24.79
CA CYS A 422 14.34 11.34 23.68
C CYS A 422 13.63 11.48 22.32
N ILE A 423 12.60 12.34 22.20
CA ILE A 423 11.88 12.55 20.93
C ILE A 423 12.83 12.97 19.80
N ASP A 424 13.73 13.93 20.07
CA ASP A 424 14.67 14.43 19.07
C ASP A 424 15.68 13.36 18.63
N GLU A 425 16.13 12.53 19.57
CA GLU A 425 17.03 11.40 19.29
C GLU A 425 16.33 10.34 18.44
N VAL A 426 15.09 10.01 18.77
CA VAL A 426 14.23 9.11 17.99
C VAL A 426 14.05 9.63 16.56
N LYS A 427 13.70 10.91 16.41
CA LYS A 427 13.52 11.56 15.11
C LYS A 427 14.78 11.53 14.25
N GLN A 428 15.95 11.74 14.86
CA GLN A 428 17.24 11.76 14.16
C GLN A 428 17.77 10.36 13.85
N SER A 429 17.38 9.35 14.62
CA SER A 429 17.86 7.96 14.47
C SER A 429 17.50 7.36 13.10
N GLY A 430 16.32 7.71 12.59
CA GLY A 430 15.74 7.07 11.41
C GLY A 430 15.10 5.70 11.61
N ALA A 431 15.07 5.23 12.86
CA ALA A 431 14.25 4.08 13.23
C ALA A 431 12.76 4.43 13.18
N ILE A 432 11.93 3.42 12.93
CA ILE A 432 10.48 3.48 12.96
C ILE A 432 10.02 2.97 14.33
N VAL A 433 9.28 3.78 15.08
CA VAL A 433 8.77 3.37 16.41
C VAL A 433 7.29 3.04 16.28
N HIS A 434 6.96 1.75 16.37
CA HIS A 434 5.60 1.29 16.56
C HIS A 434 5.29 1.28 18.06
N PHE A 435 4.17 1.88 18.43
CA PHE A 435 3.73 1.98 19.82
C PHE A 435 2.42 1.23 20.03
N ILE A 436 2.43 0.29 20.97
CA ILE A 436 1.24 -0.43 21.41
C ILE A 436 1.00 -0.08 22.88
N ALA A 437 -0.03 0.74 23.10
CA ALA A 437 -0.46 1.17 24.42
C ALA A 437 -1.32 0.09 25.08
N LEU A 438 -0.89 -0.39 26.25
CA LEU A 438 -1.60 -1.41 27.06
C LEU A 438 -2.39 -0.80 28.23
N GLY A 439 -2.51 0.53 28.25
CA GLY A 439 -3.20 1.30 29.26
C GLY A 439 -3.68 2.62 28.69
N LYS A 440 -4.74 3.19 29.29
CA LYS A 440 -5.42 4.40 28.81
C LYS A 440 -4.64 5.70 29.06
N ASP A 441 -3.62 5.66 29.92
CA ASP A 441 -2.92 6.81 30.46
C ASP A 441 -1.54 7.00 29.81
N ALA A 442 -1.40 6.59 28.53
CA ALA A 442 -0.15 6.71 27.78
C ALA A 442 0.23 8.19 27.54
N ASP A 443 1.50 8.53 27.78
CA ASP A 443 2.04 9.87 27.58
C ASP A 443 2.00 10.28 26.08
N GLU A 444 1.54 11.52 25.82
CA GLU A 444 1.44 12.07 24.46
C GLU A 444 2.78 12.06 23.72
N ALA A 445 3.91 12.20 24.44
CA ALA A 445 5.25 12.13 23.86
C ALA A 445 5.53 10.79 23.17
N VAL A 446 5.01 9.68 23.71
CA VAL A 446 5.22 8.34 23.15
C VAL A 446 4.40 8.17 21.87
N ILE A 447 3.18 8.71 21.85
CA ILE A 447 2.34 8.77 20.65
C ILE A 447 3.02 9.63 19.58
N GLU A 448 3.57 10.78 19.95
CA GLU A 448 4.31 11.65 19.05
C GLU A 448 5.50 10.93 18.39
N MET A 449 6.29 10.16 19.15
CA MET A 449 7.40 9.37 18.61
C MET A 449 6.97 8.44 17.47
N SER A 450 5.82 7.77 17.62
CA SER A 450 5.31 6.89 16.56
C SER A 450 4.89 7.68 15.32
N ASN A 451 4.23 8.82 15.49
CA ASN A 451 3.78 9.66 14.38
C ASN A 451 4.94 10.26 13.59
N ILE A 452 5.95 10.81 14.28
CA ILE A 452 7.08 11.49 13.61
C ILE A 452 8.02 10.51 12.90
N THR A 453 8.02 9.24 13.30
CA THR A 453 8.81 8.17 12.68
C THR A 453 8.03 7.37 11.63
N GLY A 454 6.76 7.73 11.36
CA GLY A 454 5.90 6.98 10.45
C GLY A 454 5.51 5.59 10.94
N GLY A 455 5.73 5.32 12.23
CA GLY A 455 5.29 4.10 12.90
C GLY A 455 3.79 4.09 13.15
N SER A 456 3.29 2.96 13.64
CA SER A 456 1.87 2.79 13.95
C SER A 456 1.64 2.91 15.44
N HIS A 457 0.54 3.56 15.81
CA HIS A 457 0.06 3.62 17.18
C HIS A 457 -1.24 2.82 17.31
N PHE A 458 -1.25 1.88 18.26
CA PHE A 458 -2.43 1.10 18.60
C PHE A 458 -2.71 1.17 20.09
N TYR A 459 -4.00 1.23 20.43
CA TYR A 459 -4.47 1.17 21.80
C TYR A 459 -5.16 -0.17 22.07
N ALA A 460 -4.59 -0.93 22.99
CA ALA A 460 -5.17 -2.15 23.53
C ALA A 460 -5.84 -1.86 24.88
N SER A 461 -7.17 -1.79 24.87
CA SER A 461 -7.97 -1.54 26.07
C SER A 461 -7.65 -2.54 27.19
N ASP A 462 -7.82 -2.11 28.44
CA ASP A 462 -7.79 -2.97 29.64
C ASP A 462 -8.91 -4.04 29.65
N GLU A 463 -9.89 -3.93 28.75
CA GLU A 463 -10.96 -4.92 28.59
C GLU A 463 -10.51 -6.12 27.73
N ALA A 464 -10.51 -7.31 28.32
CA ALA A 464 -10.06 -8.55 27.68
C ALA A 464 -10.87 -8.99 26.44
N GLN A 465 -12.07 -8.45 26.23
CA GLN A 465 -12.86 -8.71 25.01
C GLN A 465 -12.33 -7.94 23.78
N ASN A 466 -11.48 -6.93 24.01
CA ASN A 466 -10.96 -6.09 22.95
C ASN A 466 -9.77 -6.78 22.28
N ASN A 467 -9.95 -7.17 21.01
CA ASN A 467 -8.88 -7.78 20.21
C ASN A 467 -7.83 -6.77 19.72
N GLY A 468 -7.94 -5.50 20.09
CA GLY A 468 -7.08 -4.43 19.61
C GLY A 468 -5.60 -4.71 19.76
N LEU A 469 -5.20 -5.53 20.73
CA LEU A 469 -3.82 -5.99 20.87
C LEU A 469 -3.40 -6.99 19.78
N ILE A 470 -4.21 -8.02 19.53
CA ILE A 470 -3.98 -9.03 18.48
C ILE A 470 -4.03 -8.37 17.10
N ASP A 471 -4.98 -7.44 16.91
CA ASP A 471 -5.18 -6.71 15.67
C ASP A 471 -4.01 -5.74 15.40
N ALA A 472 -3.50 -5.07 16.44
CA ALA A 472 -2.30 -4.24 16.34
C ALA A 472 -1.12 -5.04 15.80
N PHE A 473 -0.89 -6.24 16.34
CA PHE A 473 0.22 -7.09 15.91
C PHE A 473 0.00 -7.74 14.54
N GLY A 474 -1.25 -8.04 14.18
CA GLY A 474 -1.60 -8.43 12.81
C GLY A 474 -1.34 -7.32 11.80
N ALA A 475 -1.49 -6.06 12.21
CA ALA A 475 -1.25 -4.89 11.37
C ALA A 475 0.23 -4.52 11.21
N LEU A 476 1.12 -4.97 12.11
CA LEU A 476 2.58 -4.74 12.05
C LEU A 476 3.32 -5.68 11.09
N THR A 477 2.66 -6.06 9.99
CA THR A 477 3.32 -6.79 8.90
C THR A 477 4.31 -5.90 8.18
N SER A 478 5.42 -6.50 7.75
CA SER A 478 6.47 -5.79 7.01
C SER A 478 5.90 -5.19 5.71
N GLY A 479 6.12 -3.89 5.52
CA GLY A 479 5.77 -3.21 4.27
C GLY A 479 6.54 -3.79 3.08
N ASN A 480 7.75 -4.30 3.32
CA ASN A 480 8.71 -4.77 2.31
C ASN A 480 8.81 -6.28 2.16
N ALA A 481 8.14 -7.08 3.00
CA ALA A 481 8.10 -8.51 2.80
C ALA A 481 7.39 -8.87 1.48
N ASP A 482 7.80 -9.99 0.89
CA ASP A 482 7.10 -10.59 -0.25
C ASP A 482 5.64 -10.88 0.11
N ILE A 483 4.70 -10.65 -0.81
CA ILE A 483 3.26 -10.85 -0.57
C ILE A 483 2.97 -12.29 -0.10
N SER A 484 3.70 -13.29 -0.61
CA SER A 484 3.57 -14.70 -0.21
C SER A 484 4.06 -15.02 1.20
N GLN A 485 4.75 -14.06 1.84
CA GLN A 485 5.23 -14.15 3.22
C GLN A 485 4.45 -13.23 4.17
N LYS A 486 3.58 -12.34 3.66
CA LYS A 486 2.76 -11.47 4.51
C LYS A 486 1.62 -12.26 5.13
N SER A 487 1.51 -12.19 6.47
CA SER A 487 0.35 -12.71 7.17
C SER A 487 -0.86 -11.81 6.91
N LEU A 488 -1.98 -12.40 6.48
CA LEU A 488 -3.26 -11.70 6.35
C LEU A 488 -4.19 -12.16 7.47
N GLN A 489 -4.64 -11.21 8.29
CA GLN A 489 -5.65 -11.50 9.30
C GLN A 489 -7.03 -11.59 8.64
N LEU A 490 -7.64 -12.77 8.70
CA LEU A 490 -8.97 -13.02 8.12
C LEU A 490 -10.09 -12.67 9.09
N GLU A 491 -9.92 -12.99 10.37
CA GLU A 491 -10.94 -12.78 11.39
C GLU A 491 -10.31 -12.48 12.77
N SER A 492 -11.04 -11.72 13.58
CA SER A 492 -10.70 -11.38 14.96
C SER A 492 -11.97 -11.18 15.78
N LYS A 493 -12.16 -11.99 16.81
CA LYS A 493 -13.39 -11.93 17.64
C LYS A 493 -13.13 -12.22 19.11
N GLY A 494 -13.74 -11.41 19.96
CA GLY A 494 -13.69 -11.53 21.41
C GLY A 494 -15.10 -11.50 22.00
N LEU A 495 -15.36 -12.32 23.02
CA LEU A 495 -16.60 -12.36 23.79
C LEU A 495 -16.27 -12.67 25.25
N THR A 496 -17.11 -12.26 26.21
CA THR A 496 -17.15 -12.94 27.51
C THR A 496 -18.28 -13.93 27.57
N LEU A 497 -17.92 -15.16 27.96
CA LEU A 497 -18.84 -16.28 28.09
C LEU A 497 -19.19 -16.44 29.56
N SER A 498 -20.48 -16.64 29.86
CA SER A 498 -20.92 -17.06 31.18
C SER A 498 -20.98 -18.60 31.25
N SER A 499 -21.25 -19.18 32.43
CA SER A 499 -21.21 -20.64 32.61
C SER A 499 -22.17 -21.37 31.64
N ASN A 500 -21.63 -22.32 30.86
CA ASN A 500 -22.30 -23.09 29.79
C ASN A 500 -22.53 -22.39 28.44
N ASP A 501 -22.04 -21.17 28.24
CA ASP A 501 -22.12 -20.53 26.92
C ASP A 501 -21.01 -21.04 25.99
N TRP A 502 -21.33 -21.13 24.69
CA TRP A 502 -20.37 -21.48 23.64
C TRP A 502 -20.20 -20.32 22.67
N MET A 503 -18.97 -20.11 22.23
CA MET A 503 -18.68 -19.37 21.02
C MET A 503 -18.71 -20.35 19.85
N ASN A 504 -19.31 -19.94 18.73
CA ASN A 504 -19.17 -20.57 17.44
C ASN A 504 -18.80 -19.52 16.40
N ASP A 505 -17.97 -19.93 15.44
CA ASP A 505 -17.66 -19.05 14.31
C ASP A 505 -17.29 -19.79 13.05
N THR A 506 -17.32 -19.05 11.94
CA THR A 506 -16.96 -19.55 10.63
C THR A 506 -16.04 -18.61 9.85
N VAL A 507 -14.81 -19.06 9.59
CA VAL A 507 -13.79 -18.28 8.86
C VAL A 507 -13.76 -18.67 7.39
N ILE A 508 -14.11 -17.77 6.47
CA ILE A 508 -14.05 -18.07 5.03
C ILE A 508 -12.63 -17.80 4.50
N ILE A 509 -12.04 -18.79 3.83
CA ILE A 509 -10.71 -18.70 3.22
C ILE A 509 -10.85 -18.81 1.69
N ASP A 510 -10.42 -17.77 0.96
CA ASP A 510 -10.37 -17.78 -0.50
C ASP A 510 -9.18 -18.59 -1.04
N SER A 511 -9.31 -19.10 -2.27
CA SER A 511 -8.25 -19.88 -2.93
C SER A 511 -6.91 -19.16 -3.13
N THR A 512 -6.91 -17.83 -3.11
CA THR A 512 -5.72 -17.00 -3.22
C THR A 512 -4.99 -16.79 -1.88
N VAL A 513 -5.58 -17.23 -0.76
CA VAL A 513 -5.02 -17.12 0.60
C VAL A 513 -5.03 -18.49 1.31
N GLY A 514 -4.57 -18.54 2.56
CA GLY A 514 -4.65 -19.77 3.39
C GLY A 514 -3.41 -20.66 3.37
N LYS A 515 -2.31 -20.22 2.77
CA LYS A 515 -0.99 -20.84 2.99
C LYS A 515 -0.57 -20.63 4.45
N ASP A 516 -0.16 -21.71 5.11
CA ASP A 516 0.34 -21.73 6.49
C ASP A 516 -0.63 -21.09 7.49
N THR A 517 -1.90 -21.50 7.45
CA THR A 517 -2.99 -20.93 8.26
C THR A 517 -2.75 -21.11 9.75
N PHE A 518 -3.00 -20.08 10.55
CA PHE A 518 -2.78 -20.09 12.00
C PHE A 518 -4.01 -19.64 12.78
N PHE A 519 -4.34 -20.43 13.82
CA PHE A 519 -5.42 -20.13 14.75
C PHE A 519 -4.82 -19.79 16.11
N LEU A 520 -5.26 -18.67 16.69
CA LEU A 520 -4.87 -18.22 18.03
C LEU A 520 -6.13 -18.03 18.87
N ILE A 521 -6.13 -18.63 20.06
CA ILE A 521 -7.16 -18.46 21.08
C ILE A 521 -6.48 -18.00 22.36
N THR A 522 -6.97 -16.94 22.96
CA THR A 522 -6.54 -16.43 24.27
C THR A 522 -7.71 -16.45 25.24
N TRP A 523 -7.41 -16.50 26.54
CA TRP A 523 -8.43 -16.41 27.60
C TRP A 523 -7.89 -15.65 28.81
N ASP A 524 -8.80 -15.14 29.64
CA ASP A 524 -8.43 -14.45 30.88
C ASP A 524 -8.66 -15.29 32.14
N SER A 525 -9.77 -16.02 32.24
CA SER A 525 -10.11 -16.77 33.46
C SER A 525 -9.67 -18.23 33.40
N LEU A 526 -10.55 -19.12 32.94
CA LEU A 526 -10.32 -20.56 32.85
C LEU A 526 -9.96 -20.96 31.41
N PRO A 527 -9.10 -21.98 31.22
CA PRO A 527 -8.79 -22.49 29.89
C PRO A 527 -10.05 -23.12 29.27
N PRO A 528 -10.40 -22.73 28.03
CA PRO A 528 -11.55 -23.29 27.34
C PRO A 528 -11.22 -24.67 26.76
N SER A 529 -12.24 -25.51 26.60
CA SER A 529 -12.16 -26.66 25.69
C SER A 529 -12.26 -26.15 24.26
N ILE A 530 -11.26 -26.42 23.43
CA ILE A 530 -11.16 -25.94 22.04
C ILE A 530 -11.29 -27.12 21.09
N SER A 531 -12.05 -26.96 20.02
CA SER A 531 -12.12 -27.93 18.93
C SER A 531 -12.24 -27.17 17.61
N LEU A 532 -11.64 -27.71 16.55
CA LEU A 532 -11.64 -27.15 15.20
C LEU A 532 -11.95 -28.28 14.21
N TRP A 533 -12.77 -28.00 13.19
CA TRP A 533 -13.17 -28.96 12.16
C TRP A 533 -12.74 -28.46 10.79
N ASP A 534 -12.28 -29.37 9.94
CA ASP A 534 -12.01 -29.06 8.53
C ASP A 534 -13.33 -29.03 7.72
N PRO A 535 -13.32 -28.54 6.47
CA PRO A 535 -14.53 -28.49 5.63
C PRO A 535 -15.18 -29.84 5.35
N SER A 536 -14.50 -30.95 5.62
CA SER A 536 -15.06 -32.31 5.50
C SER A 536 -15.72 -32.80 6.79
N GLY A 537 -15.75 -31.98 7.84
CA GLY A 537 -16.29 -32.32 9.16
C GLY A 537 -15.34 -33.15 10.01
N THR A 538 -14.06 -33.23 9.66
CA THR A 538 -13.06 -33.97 10.44
C THR A 538 -12.42 -33.07 11.48
N ILE A 539 -12.31 -33.54 12.74
CA ILE A 539 -11.63 -32.80 13.81
C ILE A 539 -10.15 -32.62 13.44
N MET A 540 -9.69 -31.37 13.47
CA MET A 540 -8.32 -30.97 13.23
C MET A 540 -7.47 -31.16 14.49
N GLY A 541 -6.15 -31.32 14.29
CA GLY A 541 -5.18 -31.71 15.33
C GLY A 541 -5.20 -30.89 16.62
N ASN A 542 -4.46 -31.35 17.63
CA ASN A 542 -4.48 -30.75 18.95
C ASN A 542 -3.82 -29.37 18.96
N PHE A 543 -4.45 -28.42 19.64
CA PHE A 543 -3.86 -27.12 19.94
C PHE A 543 -2.67 -27.27 20.90
N THR A 544 -1.61 -26.51 20.63
CA THR A 544 -0.53 -26.32 21.60
C THR A 544 -1.01 -25.34 22.66
N VAL A 545 -1.11 -25.78 23.91
CA VAL A 545 -1.61 -24.99 25.03
C VAL A 545 -0.45 -24.41 25.83
N ASP A 546 -0.43 -23.09 25.97
CA ASP A 546 0.45 -22.34 26.86
C ASP A 546 -0.38 -21.80 28.02
N ALA A 547 -0.37 -22.56 29.12
CA ALA A 547 -1.13 -22.21 30.31
C ALA A 547 -0.61 -20.95 31.02
N ALA A 548 0.69 -20.65 30.91
CA ALA A 548 1.30 -19.50 31.58
C ALA A 548 0.85 -18.18 30.92
N SER A 549 0.83 -18.16 29.59
CA SER A 549 0.32 -17.03 28.82
C SER A 549 -1.16 -17.11 28.49
N LYS A 550 -1.91 -18.07 29.06
CA LYS A 550 -3.35 -18.26 28.84
C LYS A 550 -3.73 -18.22 27.34
N MET A 551 -3.00 -18.96 26.53
CA MET A 551 -3.21 -19.01 25.09
C MET A 551 -3.06 -20.42 24.53
N ALA A 552 -3.71 -20.68 23.41
CA ALA A 552 -3.60 -21.91 22.66
C ALA A 552 -3.53 -21.58 21.17
N TYR A 553 -2.70 -22.31 20.43
CA TYR A 553 -2.57 -22.08 19.00
C TYR A 553 -2.41 -23.36 18.19
N LEU A 554 -2.79 -23.28 16.92
CA LEU A 554 -2.68 -24.37 15.95
C LEU A 554 -2.20 -23.81 14.61
N SER A 555 -1.19 -24.44 14.02
CA SER A 555 -0.70 -24.13 12.68
C SER A 555 -1.06 -25.26 11.72
N ILE A 556 -1.61 -24.89 10.56
CA ILE A 556 -1.95 -25.79 9.47
C ILE A 556 -0.95 -25.52 8.34
N PRO A 557 0.08 -26.38 8.17
CA PRO A 557 1.10 -26.15 7.15
C PRO A 557 0.54 -26.36 5.74
N GLY A 558 1.08 -25.61 4.78
CA GLY A 558 0.64 -25.65 3.39
C GLY A 558 -0.67 -24.90 3.16
N THR A 559 -1.30 -25.11 2.00
CA THR A 559 -2.56 -24.40 1.66
C THR A 559 -3.75 -25.10 2.29
N ALA A 560 -4.53 -24.35 3.08
CA ALA A 560 -5.80 -24.83 3.63
C ALA A 560 -6.74 -25.33 2.51
N LYS A 561 -7.51 -26.38 2.78
CA LYS A 561 -8.40 -27.00 1.77
C LYS A 561 -9.47 -26.00 1.30
N VAL A 562 -9.60 -25.86 -0.03
CA VAL A 562 -10.63 -25.02 -0.69
C VAL A 562 -11.75 -25.92 -1.25
N SER A 563 -13.03 -25.53 -1.14
CA SER A 563 -14.18 -26.03 -1.92
C SER A 563 -14.79 -24.90 -2.76
N ASN A 564 -15.01 -25.19 -4.05
CA ASN A 564 -15.38 -24.21 -5.08
C ASN A 564 -16.89 -23.87 -5.16
N GLN A 565 -17.62 -24.01 -4.07
CA GLN A 565 -18.95 -23.41 -3.86
C GLN A 565 -19.02 -23.11 -2.36
N LEU A 566 -19.19 -21.85 -1.95
CA LEU A 566 -19.41 -21.39 -0.56
C LEU A 566 -18.89 -22.39 0.51
N LEU A 567 -17.62 -22.28 0.84
CA LEU A 567 -17.01 -23.00 1.95
C LEU A 567 -17.40 -22.35 3.28
N ASP A 568 -18.31 -22.99 3.99
CA ASP A 568 -18.49 -22.78 5.42
C ASP A 568 -17.38 -23.55 6.18
N PHE A 569 -16.43 -22.86 6.79
CA PHE A 569 -15.55 -23.46 7.81
C PHE A 569 -16.22 -23.33 9.17
N LEU A 570 -16.88 -24.37 9.67
CA LEU A 570 -17.72 -24.25 10.86
C LEU A 570 -17.01 -24.60 12.18
N THR A 571 -17.23 -23.71 13.15
CA THR A 571 -17.29 -23.88 14.61
C THR A 571 -15.98 -24.11 15.35
N THR A 572 -15.31 -23.06 15.83
CA THR A 572 -14.50 -23.19 17.04
C THR A 572 -15.44 -23.27 18.22
N PHE A 573 -15.55 -24.41 18.92
CA PHE A 573 -16.27 -24.45 20.20
C PHE A 573 -15.30 -24.06 21.30
N LEU A 574 -15.57 -22.98 22.02
CA LEU A 574 -15.01 -22.74 23.35
C LEU A 574 -16.07 -23.13 24.38
N LYS A 575 -15.80 -24.17 25.18
CA LYS A 575 -16.59 -24.49 26.37
C LYS A 575 -15.78 -24.16 27.62
N ILE A 576 -16.24 -23.19 28.42
CA ILE A 576 -15.69 -22.88 29.75
C ILE A 576 -16.21 -23.86 30.78
#